data_AF-A0A081B8G9-F1
#
_entry.id   AF-A0A081B8G9-F1
#
_cell.length_a   1.000
_cell.length_b   1.000
_cell.length_c   1.000
_cell.angle_alpha   90.00
_cell.angle_beta   90.00
_cell.angle_gamma   90.00
#
_symmetry.space_group_name_H-M   'P 1'
#
loop_
_entity.id
_entity.type
_entity.pdbx_description
1 polymer ?
#
loop_
_entity_poly.entity_id
_entity_poly.type
_entity_poly.pdbx_seq_one_letter_code
_entity_poly.pdbx_strand_id
1 'polypeptide(L)'
;MMHEDRREETDATMGSEKSFGIVFTVVFAVIAVVPVLYGELPRLWAIGVAAAFLALALLFPSGLKPLNVVWFKLGLLLHKLVTPLTLGFMFFVVLMPIGLLMRLMGKDPLHLKMAPPGDSYWRVRGAGEPSGSSMKNQY
;
A
#
# COMPACT_ATOMS: atom_id res chain seq x y z
N MET A 1 -30.19 11.76 13.95
CA MET A 1 -28.82 11.97 14.44
C MET A 1 -28.16 10.58 14.45
N MET A 2 -27.86 9.93 13.32
CA MET A 2 -26.97 10.23 12.17
C MET A 2 -25.47 10.25 12.52
N HIS A 3 -24.98 9.13 13.05
CA HIS A 3 -23.58 8.67 12.98
C HIS A 3 -23.74 7.15 12.82
N GLU A 4 -23.31 6.46 11.75
CA GLU A 4 -21.94 6.35 11.27
C GLU A 4 -21.97 5.53 9.97
N ASP A 5 -22.02 6.19 8.80
CA ASP A 5 -21.78 5.54 7.50
C ASP A 5 -20.44 6.06 6.96
N ARG A 6 -19.34 5.49 7.45
CA ARG A 6 -18.02 5.67 6.82
C ARG A 6 -17.44 4.32 6.42
N ARG A 7 -18.13 3.69 5.48
CA ARG A 7 -17.43 2.91 4.46
C ARG A 7 -16.90 3.92 3.46
N GLU A 8 -15.72 4.46 3.74
CA GLU A 8 -14.87 4.89 2.62
C GLU A 8 -14.45 3.61 1.91
N GLU A 9 -15.35 3.06 1.10
CA GLU A 9 -14.93 2.28 -0.05
C GLU A 9 -14.07 3.25 -0.84
N THR A 10 -12.75 3.18 -0.65
CA THR A 10 -11.78 3.66 -1.62
C THR A 10 -12.03 2.86 -2.88
N ASP A 11 -13.09 3.22 -3.60
CA ASP A 11 -13.42 2.66 -4.89
C ASP A 11 -12.27 3.12 -5.77
N ALA A 12 -11.41 2.16 -6.10
CA ALA A 12 -10.22 2.45 -6.87
C ALA A 12 -10.71 2.98 -8.22
N THR A 13 -10.66 4.30 -8.38
CA THR A 13 -11.14 4.93 -9.60
C THR A 13 -10.18 4.56 -10.72
N MET A 14 -10.73 4.00 -11.80
CA MET A 14 -9.93 3.63 -12.95
C MET A 14 -9.25 4.89 -13.50
N GLY A 15 -7.93 4.83 -13.62
CA GLY A 15 -7.15 5.94 -14.19
C GLY A 15 -7.60 6.25 -15.62
N SER A 16 -7.52 7.52 -16.02
CA SER A 16 -7.91 7.95 -17.37
C SER A 16 -7.14 7.20 -18.45
N GLU A 17 -7.82 6.87 -19.56
CA GLU A 17 -7.23 6.20 -20.71
C GLU A 17 -6.04 6.98 -21.29
N LYS A 18 -6.06 8.32 -21.16
CA LYS A 18 -4.93 9.19 -21.54
C LYS A 18 -3.71 8.94 -20.66
N SER A 19 -3.89 8.86 -19.35
CA SER A 19 -2.82 8.59 -18.39
C SER A 19 -2.21 7.21 -18.63
N PHE A 20 -3.04 6.20 -18.90
CA PHE A 20 -2.58 4.87 -19.30
C PHE A 20 -1.69 4.94 -20.56
N GLY A 21 -2.17 5.59 -21.62
CA GLY A 21 -1.40 5.73 -22.86
C GLY A 21 -0.07 6.45 -22.67
N ILE A 22 -0.04 7.55 -21.89
CA ILE A 22 1.17 8.30 -21.59
C ILE A 22 2.19 7.44 -20.82
N VAL A 23 1.75 6.67 -19.82
CA VAL A 23 2.65 5.78 -19.06
C VAL A 23 3.33 4.79 -20.00
N PHE A 24 2.58 4.15 -20.91
CA PHE A 24 3.16 3.21 -21.87
C PHE A 24 4.08 3.91 -22.89
N THR A 25 3.75 5.11 -23.36
CA THR A 25 4.68 5.91 -24.19
C THR A 25 6.00 6.15 -23.46
N VAL A 26 5.96 6.56 -22.19
CA VAL A 26 7.19 6.80 -21.40
C VAL A 26 7.99 5.51 -21.23
N VAL A 27 7.33 4.39 -20.91
CA VAL A 27 7.99 3.08 -20.78
C VAL A 27 8.69 2.67 -22.08
N PHE A 28 8.02 2.76 -23.23
CA PHE A 28 8.62 2.42 -24.51
C PHE A 28 9.69 3.42 -24.95
N ALA A 29 9.56 4.70 -24.61
CA ALA A 29 10.59 5.71 -24.85
C ALA A 29 11.87 5.39 -24.04
N VAL A 30 11.72 5.00 -22.77
CA VAL A 30 12.86 4.54 -21.96
C VAL A 30 13.50 3.30 -22.60
N ILE A 31 12.72 2.29 -23.00
CA ILE A 31 13.24 1.09 -23.67
C ILE A 31 13.97 1.44 -24.97
N ALA A 32 13.49 2.44 -25.71
CA ALA A 32 14.14 2.91 -26.93
C ALA A 32 15.49 3.59 -26.66
N VAL A 33 15.60 4.33 -25.55
CA VAL A 33 16.78 5.15 -25.19
C VAL A 33 17.81 4.39 -24.36
N VAL A 34 17.42 3.38 -23.58
CA VAL A 34 18.33 2.57 -22.75
C VAL A 34 19.54 2.03 -23.54
N PRO A 35 19.41 1.47 -24.76
CA PRO A 35 20.55 1.00 -25.56
C PRO A 35 21.55 2.11 -25.90
N VAL A 36 21.08 3.35 -26.08
CA VAL A 36 21.92 4.51 -26.39
C VAL A 36 22.86 4.83 -25.23
N LEU A 37 22.44 4.59 -23.99
CA LEU A 37 23.29 4.75 -22.80
C LEU A 37 24.45 3.75 -22.75
N TYR A 38 24.34 2.64 -23.48
CA TYR A 38 25.38 1.62 -23.63
C TYR A 38 26.14 1.73 -24.95
N GLY A 39 25.92 2.80 -25.73
CA GLY A 39 26.60 3.04 -27.01
C GLY A 39 25.98 2.30 -28.20
N GLU A 40 24.82 1.67 -28.04
CA GLU A 40 24.09 1.01 -29.13
C GLU A 40 23.10 1.98 -29.81
N LEU A 41 22.66 1.62 -31.02
CA LEU A 41 21.60 2.34 -31.72
C LEU A 41 20.27 2.23 -30.96
N PRO A 42 19.44 3.29 -30.95
CA PRO A 42 18.12 3.22 -30.34
C PRO A 42 17.26 2.18 -31.07
N ARG A 43 16.41 1.47 -30.32
CA ARG A 43 15.49 0.49 -30.91
C ARG A 43 14.39 1.22 -31.68
N LEU A 44 14.58 1.32 -32.99
CA LEU A 44 13.63 1.95 -33.92
C LEU A 44 12.21 1.39 -33.79
N TRP A 45 12.07 0.08 -33.53
CA TRP A 45 10.75 -0.52 -33.29
C TRP A 45 10.09 0.02 -32.01
N ALA A 46 10.86 0.25 -30.94
CA ALA A 46 10.35 0.78 -29.67
C ALA A 46 9.95 2.25 -29.81
N ILE A 47 10.65 3.02 -30.65
CA ILE A 47 10.26 4.39 -31.03
C ILE A 47 8.92 4.38 -31.76
N GLY A 48 8.74 3.49 -32.74
CA GLY A 48 7.49 3.34 -33.47
C GLY A 48 6.31 3.00 -32.56
N VAL A 49 6.52 2.08 -31.60
CA VAL A 49 5.50 1.71 -30.61
C VAL A 49 5.19 2.88 -29.65
N ALA A 50 6.21 3.62 -29.18
CA ALA A 50 6.01 4.78 -28.32
C ALA A 50 5.21 5.88 -29.01
N ALA A 51 5.51 6.17 -30.28
CA ALA A 51 4.80 7.15 -31.10
C ALA A 51 3.35 6.72 -31.37
N ALA A 52 3.11 5.43 -31.66
CA ALA A 52 1.76 4.90 -31.82
C ALA A 52 0.92 5.04 -30.54
N PHE A 53 1.50 4.69 -29.38
CA PHE A 53 0.81 4.87 -28.09
C PHE A 53 0.52 6.35 -27.78
N LEU A 54 1.44 7.26 -28.12
CA LEU A 54 1.24 8.69 -27.92
C LEU A 54 0.13 9.23 -28.82
N ALA A 55 0.12 8.84 -30.10
CA ALA A 55 -0.92 9.19 -31.05
C ALA A 55 -2.29 8.66 -30.59
N LEU A 56 -2.36 7.41 -30.16
CA LEU A 56 -3.60 6.81 -29.63
C LEU A 56 -4.08 7.51 -28.35
N ALA A 57 -3.17 7.87 -27.44
CA ALA A 57 -3.50 8.58 -26.21
C ALA A 57 -4.10 9.98 -26.48
N LEU A 58 -3.60 10.69 -27.51
CA LEU A 58 -4.02 12.05 -27.83
C LEU A 58 -5.23 12.12 -28.77
N LEU A 59 -5.24 11.29 -29.83
CA LEU A 59 -6.22 11.35 -30.91
C LEU A 59 -7.41 10.41 -30.70
N PHE A 60 -7.20 9.24 -30.08
CA PHE A 60 -8.25 8.23 -29.94
C PHE A 60 -8.14 7.42 -28.63
N PRO A 61 -8.31 8.07 -27.46
CA PRO A 61 -8.17 7.41 -26.16
C PRO A 61 -9.20 6.29 -25.95
N SER A 62 -10.34 6.35 -26.64
CA SER A 62 -11.39 5.32 -26.59
C SER A 62 -10.91 3.93 -27.03
N GLY A 63 -9.92 3.85 -27.94
CA GLY A 63 -9.33 2.58 -28.37
C GLY A 63 -8.47 1.90 -27.30
N LEU A 64 -7.92 2.68 -26.35
CA LEU A 64 -7.11 2.18 -25.24
C LEU A 64 -7.97 1.73 -24.05
N LYS A 65 -9.28 2.03 -24.06
CA LYS A 65 -10.21 1.70 -22.97
C LYS A 65 -10.24 0.21 -22.59
N PRO A 66 -10.42 -0.76 -23.50
CA PRO A 66 -10.46 -2.18 -23.12
C PRO A 66 -9.13 -2.64 -22.51
N LEU A 67 -8.01 -2.13 -23.02
CA LEU A 67 -6.68 -2.46 -22.51
C LEU A 67 -6.45 -1.85 -21.12
N ASN A 68 -6.87 -0.60 -20.91
CA ASN A 68 -6.82 0.07 -19.61
C ASN A 68 -7.65 -0.68 -18.56
N VAL A 69 -8.85 -1.15 -18.93
CA VAL A 69 -9.71 -1.94 -18.03
C VAL A 69 -9.05 -3.25 -17.61
N VAL A 70 -8.45 -3.98 -18.56
CA VAL A 70 -7.76 -5.25 -18.25
C VAL A 70 -6.53 -5.00 -17.38
N TRP A 71 -5.73 -3.98 -17.72
CA TRP A 71 -4.57 -3.59 -16.94
C TRP A 71 -4.93 -3.20 -15.51
N PHE A 72 -6.00 -2.41 -15.36
CA PHE A 72 -6.51 -2.00 -14.06
C PHE A 72 -6.94 -3.19 -13.20
N LYS A 73 -7.69 -4.15 -13.78
CA LYS A 73 -8.07 -5.40 -13.08
C LYS A 73 -6.86 -6.23 -12.66
N LEU A 74 -5.84 -6.31 -13.51
CA LEU A 74 -4.56 -6.94 -13.15
C LEU A 74 -3.89 -6.22 -11.99
N GLY A 75 -3.88 -4.89 -12.00
CA GLY A 75 -3.37 -4.06 -10.91
C GLY A 75 -4.10 -4.33 -9.59
N LEU A 76 -5.43 -4.45 -9.61
CA LEU A 76 -6.22 -4.80 -8.43
C LEU A 76 -5.92 -6.20 -7.92
N LEU A 77 -5.78 -7.18 -8.81
CA LEU A 77 -5.42 -8.55 -8.43
C LEU A 77 -4.03 -8.60 -7.81
N LEU A 78 -3.06 -7.89 -8.41
CA LEU A 78 -1.71 -7.77 -7.88
C LEU A 78 -1.72 -7.08 -6.52
N HIS A 79 -2.47 -5.99 -6.36
CA HIS A 79 -2.62 -5.30 -5.08
C HIS A 79 -3.15 -6.24 -3.99
N LYS A 80 -4.14 -7.07 -4.29
CA LYS A 80 -4.68 -8.07 -3.37
C LYS A 80 -3.60 -9.07 -2.88
N LEU A 81 -2.58 -9.34 -3.69
CA LEU A 81 -1.46 -10.21 -3.31
C LEU A 81 -0.34 -9.43 -2.59
N VAL A 82 0.02 -8.26 -3.10
CA VAL A 82 1.13 -7.43 -2.58
C VAL A 82 0.79 -6.85 -1.22
N THR A 83 -0.46 -6.45 -0.95
CA THR A 83 -0.88 -5.91 0.35
C THR A 83 -0.62 -6.87 1.51
N PRO A 84 -1.17 -8.10 1.52
CA PRO A 84 -0.88 -9.06 2.59
C PRO A 84 0.58 -9.51 2.61
N LEU A 85 1.24 -9.60 1.45
CA LEU A 85 2.66 -9.95 1.37
C LEU A 85 3.53 -8.88 2.04
N THR A 86 3.26 -7.61 1.78
CA THR A 86 3.99 -6.47 2.36
C THR A 86 3.73 -6.40 3.86
N LEU A 87 2.47 -6.57 4.29
CA LEU A 87 2.13 -6.60 5.71
C LEU A 87 2.80 -7.76 6.43
N GLY A 88 2.79 -8.96 5.83
CA GLY A 88 3.50 -10.13 6.33
C GLY A 88 5.00 -9.90 6.42
N PHE A 89 5.59 -9.32 5.37
CA PHE A 89 7.02 -8.97 5.37
C PHE A 89 7.35 -7.98 6.50
N MET A 90 6.58 -6.91 6.66
CA MET A 90 6.75 -5.97 7.78
C MET A 90 6.63 -6.67 9.12
N PHE A 91 5.66 -7.59 9.26
CA PHE A 91 5.50 -8.36 10.49
C PHE A 91 6.76 -9.20 10.79
N PHE A 92 7.27 -9.95 9.83
CA PHE A 92 8.43 -10.82 10.07
C PHE A 92 9.76 -10.08 10.19
N VAL A 93 9.93 -8.95 9.50
CA VAL A 93 11.20 -8.20 9.49
C VAL A 93 11.28 -7.15 10.59
N VAL A 94 10.16 -6.56 10.99
CA VAL A 94 10.13 -5.49 11.98
C VAL A 94 9.50 -5.97 13.28
N LEU A 95 8.24 -6.39 13.23
CA LEU A 95 7.47 -6.66 14.46
C LEU A 95 7.95 -7.91 15.21
N MET A 96 8.20 -9.00 14.49
CA MET A 96 8.63 -10.28 15.03
C MET A 96 9.99 -10.17 15.76
N PRO A 97 11.06 -9.60 15.17
CA PRO A 97 12.33 -9.48 15.88
C PRO A 97 12.25 -8.53 17.08
N ILE A 98 11.46 -7.45 17.00
CA ILE A 98 11.21 -6.58 18.17
C ILE A 98 10.54 -7.37 19.29
N GLY A 99 9.50 -8.15 18.98
CA GLY A 99 8.81 -9.00 19.94
C GLY A 99 9.71 -10.07 20.55
N LEU A 100 10.54 -10.71 19.72
CA LEU A 100 11.51 -11.70 20.16
C LEU A 100 12.57 -11.07 21.08
N LEU A 101 13.08 -9.90 20.72
CA LEU A 101 14.05 -9.15 21.54
C LEU A 101 13.44 -8.77 22.90
N MET A 102 12.19 -8.28 22.93
CA MET A 102 11.50 -7.99 24.19
C MET A 102 11.35 -9.23 25.06
N ARG A 103 10.99 -10.38 24.45
CA ARG A 103 10.88 -11.65 25.16
C ARG A 103 12.21 -12.13 25.72
N LEU A 104 13.31 -11.98 24.97
CA LEU A 104 14.66 -12.28 25.44
C LEU A 104 15.11 -11.34 26.57
N MET A 105 14.71 -10.07 26.52
CA MET A 105 14.95 -9.10 27.60
C MET A 105 14.01 -9.29 28.82
N GLY A 106 13.13 -10.29 28.80
CA GLY A 106 12.16 -10.54 29.87
C GLY A 106 11.07 -9.48 30.01
N LYS A 107 10.92 -8.59 29.03
CA LYS A 107 9.90 -7.53 29.02
C LYS A 107 8.57 -8.13 28.55
N ASP A 108 7.57 -8.05 29.40
CA ASP A 108 6.20 -8.46 29.11
C ASP A 108 5.28 -7.23 29.18
N PRO A 109 5.26 -6.36 28.15
CA PRO A 109 4.48 -5.12 28.18
C PRO A 109 2.97 -5.37 28.26
N LEU A 110 2.52 -6.55 27.87
CA LEU A 110 1.11 -6.93 27.85
C LEU A 110 0.72 -7.78 29.08
N HIS A 111 1.66 -8.07 30.00
CA HIS A 111 1.47 -8.95 31.16
C HIS A 111 0.70 -10.24 30.80
N LEU A 112 1.14 -10.91 29.73
CA LEU A 112 0.46 -12.08 29.15
C LEU A 112 0.60 -13.34 30.00
N LYS A 113 1.42 -13.32 31.06
CA LYS A 113 1.55 -14.42 32.01
C LYS A 113 0.25 -14.61 32.80
N MET A 114 -0.25 -15.86 32.82
CA MET A 114 -1.43 -16.26 33.59
C MET A 114 -1.22 -15.94 35.08
N ALA A 115 -2.21 -15.29 35.69
CA ALA A 115 -2.21 -15.07 37.13
C ALA A 115 -2.36 -16.43 37.87
N PRO A 116 -1.67 -16.63 39.00
CA PRO A 116 -1.88 -17.81 39.84
C PRO A 116 -3.35 -17.97 40.27
N PRO A 117 -3.82 -19.20 40.55
CA PRO A 117 -5.18 -19.43 41.04
C PRO A 117 -5.42 -18.63 42.33
N GLY A 118 -6.40 -17.73 42.31
CA GLY A 118 -6.78 -16.88 43.45
C GLY A 118 -6.30 -15.43 43.37
N ASP A 119 -5.51 -15.06 42.36
CA ASP A 119 -5.07 -13.68 42.14
C ASP A 119 -5.86 -12.99 41.01
N SER A 120 -6.13 -11.69 41.17
CA SER A 120 -6.95 -10.92 40.22
C SER A 120 -6.08 -10.18 39.20
N TYR A 121 -6.50 -10.18 37.93
CA TYR A 121 -5.86 -9.36 36.87
C TYR A 121 -6.05 -7.85 37.09
N TRP A 122 -6.87 -7.44 38.05
CA TRP A 122 -7.14 -6.04 38.36
C TRP A 122 -5.88 -5.33 38.88
N ARG A 123 -5.46 -4.28 38.16
CA ARG A 123 -4.37 -3.41 38.61
C ARG A 123 -4.93 -2.26 39.44
N VAL A 124 -4.60 -2.26 40.73
CA VAL A 124 -4.90 -1.15 41.63
C VAL A 124 -4.02 0.04 41.23
N ARG A 125 -4.65 1.17 40.90
CA ARG A 125 -3.95 2.43 40.64
C ARG A 125 -3.28 2.93 41.92
N GLY A 126 -2.01 3.33 41.84
CA GLY A 126 -1.27 3.86 42.98
C GLY A 126 -1.84 5.20 43.46
N ALA A 127 -1.83 5.45 44.78
CA ALA A 127 -2.17 6.72 45.40
C ALA A 127 -1.15 7.80 44.98
N GLY A 128 -1.34 8.40 43.82
CA GLY A 128 -0.40 9.34 43.22
C GLY A 128 -0.31 9.29 41.70
N GLU A 129 -0.95 8.30 41.05
CA GLU A 129 -1.15 8.37 39.59
C GLU A 129 -2.05 9.59 39.31
N PRO A 130 -1.60 10.55 38.46
CA PRO A 130 -2.42 11.68 38.11
C PRO A 130 -3.73 11.13 37.56
N SER A 131 -4.85 11.55 38.15
CA SER A 131 -6.19 11.26 37.64
C SER A 131 -6.21 11.80 36.22
N GLY A 132 -5.89 10.94 35.24
CA GLY A 132 -5.66 11.30 33.86
C GLY A 132 -6.80 12.20 33.45
N SER A 133 -6.46 13.41 32.99
CA SER A 133 -7.34 14.41 32.40
C SER A 133 -8.76 13.91 32.37
N SER A 134 -9.47 14.13 33.49
CA SER A 134 -10.88 13.78 33.65
C SER A 134 -11.52 14.14 32.32
N MET A 135 -12.11 13.12 31.69
CA MET A 135 -12.84 13.13 30.45
C MET A 135 -13.81 14.32 30.38
N LYS A 136 -13.25 15.53 30.22
CA LYS A 136 -13.93 16.79 30.57
C LYS A 136 -14.90 17.20 29.48
N ASN A 137 -14.75 16.64 28.28
CA ASN A 137 -15.59 16.86 27.11
C ASN A 137 -15.86 15.51 26.42
N GLN A 138 -16.77 14.70 26.99
CA GLN A 138 -17.21 13.44 26.38
C GLN A 138 -18.48 13.58 25.52
N TYR A 139 -18.95 14.81 25.33
CA TYR A 139 -20.09 15.14 24.50
C TYR A 139 -19.78 16.41 23.69
#